data_AF-A0A963C6M2-F1
#
_entry.id   AF-A0A963C6M2-F1
#
_cell.length_a   1.000
_cell.length_b   1.000
_cell.length_c   1.000
_cell.angle_alpha   90.00
_cell.angle_beta   90.00
_cell.angle_gamma   90.00
#
_symmetry.space_group_name_H-M   'P 1'
#
loop_
_entity.id
_entity.type
_entity.pdbx_description
1 polymer ?
#
loop_
_entity_poly.entity_id
_entity_poly.type
_entity_poly.pdbx_seq_one_letter_code
_entity_poly.pdbx_strand_id
1 'polypeptide(L)'
;KLSARMGDILSLMYLSSAVLKRYEDEGRQSEDAPLMHWAMWDSMFKAQNAFEGMVSNFPSKFVSTLLRRTIFPLGRPYEVPSDRLGGQVANLLIAPSAARDRLTAGMYLPRDEHDPVGVVELALEATIKAEGVAAKIRAAQKAGTLSGNSLQEIESQALAHGVITAEEQALLARAHALTAEVIKVDDFPFDLGMQRSEPKPAVHRAAA
;
A
#
# COMPACT_ATOMS: atom_id res chain seq x y z
N LYS A 1 -21.85 -19.10 -3.65
CA LYS A 1 -21.95 -17.70 -3.13
C LYS A 1 -22.08 -17.66 -1.61
N LEU A 2 -23.02 -18.37 -0.97
CA LEU A 2 -23.14 -18.39 0.49
C LEU A 2 -21.93 -19.04 1.20
N SER A 3 -21.48 -20.19 0.70
CA SER A 3 -20.28 -20.89 1.20
C SER A 3 -19.01 -20.03 1.12
N ALA A 4 -18.84 -19.26 0.05
CA ALA A 4 -17.72 -18.32 -0.07
C ALA A 4 -17.72 -17.26 1.05
N ARG A 5 -18.89 -16.68 1.35
CA ARG A 5 -19.03 -15.69 2.44
C ARG A 5 -18.76 -16.30 3.82
N MET A 6 -19.13 -17.55 4.03
CA MET A 6 -18.78 -18.28 5.27
C MET A 6 -17.27 -18.53 5.37
N GLY A 7 -16.62 -18.84 4.24
CA GLY A 7 -15.16 -18.92 4.14
C GLY A 7 -14.48 -17.60 4.47
N ASP A 8 -15.00 -16.48 3.94
CA ASP A 8 -14.49 -15.14 4.24
C ASP A 8 -14.58 -14.82 5.74
N ILE A 9 -15.73 -15.10 6.37
CA ILE A 9 -15.94 -14.90 7.81
C ILE A 9 -14.90 -15.68 8.61
N LEU A 10 -14.74 -16.97 8.34
CA LEU A 10 -13.80 -17.82 9.07
C LEU A 10 -12.36 -17.35 8.88
N SER A 11 -12.00 -16.99 7.64
CA SER A 11 -10.66 -16.51 7.31
C SER A 11 -10.35 -15.21 8.04
N LEU A 12 -11.31 -14.28 8.12
CA LEU A 12 -11.14 -13.01 8.82
C LEU A 12 -11.07 -13.20 10.34
N MET A 13 -11.85 -14.11 10.92
CA MET A 13 -11.74 -14.45 12.35
C MET A 13 -10.39 -15.10 12.67
N TYR A 14 -9.88 -15.96 11.77
CA TYR A 14 -8.56 -16.54 11.89
C TYR A 14 -7.45 -15.47 11.82
N LEU A 15 -7.52 -14.56 10.83
CA LEU A 15 -6.58 -13.44 10.72
C LEU A 15 -6.59 -12.54 11.95
N SER A 16 -7.78 -12.17 12.46
CA SER A 16 -7.90 -11.41 13.71
C SER A 16 -7.23 -12.13 14.88
N SER A 17 -7.44 -13.45 15.00
CA SER A 17 -6.84 -14.26 16.06
C SER A 17 -5.32 -14.34 15.92
N ALA A 18 -4.81 -14.51 14.70
CA ALA A 18 -3.38 -14.55 14.40
C ALA A 18 -2.69 -13.21 14.67
N VAL A 19 -3.33 -12.09 14.33
CA VAL A 19 -2.86 -10.73 14.62
C VAL A 19 -2.73 -10.51 16.12
N LEU A 20 -3.78 -10.84 16.89
CA LEU A 20 -3.74 -10.73 18.35
C LEU A 20 -2.68 -11.65 18.97
N LYS A 21 -2.59 -12.89 18.50
CA LYS A 21 -1.61 -13.86 18.99
C LYS A 21 -0.18 -13.40 18.73
N ARG A 22 0.12 -12.93 17.52
CA ARG A 22 1.43 -12.39 17.17
C ARG A 22 1.79 -11.19 18.05
N TYR A 23 0.87 -10.24 18.20
CA TYR A 23 1.09 -9.06 19.04
C TYR A 23 1.32 -9.43 20.51
N GLU A 24 0.63 -10.45 21.02
CA GLU A 24 0.88 -11.01 22.35
C GLU A 24 2.27 -11.64 22.46
N ASP A 25 2.63 -12.51 21.52
CA ASP A 25 3.89 -13.27 21.53
C ASP A 25 5.13 -12.39 21.38
N GLU A 26 5.01 -11.30 20.63
CA GLU A 26 6.07 -10.30 20.43
C GLU A 26 6.18 -9.32 21.63
N GLY A 27 5.36 -9.50 22.67
CA GLY A 27 5.45 -8.76 23.93
C GLY A 27 4.62 -7.48 23.99
N ARG A 28 3.58 -7.34 23.16
CA ARG A 28 2.68 -6.17 23.09
C ARG A 28 3.43 -4.84 22.93
N GLN A 29 4.36 -4.79 21.98
CA GLN A 29 5.19 -3.61 21.76
C GLN A 29 4.32 -2.42 21.34
N SER A 30 4.41 -1.31 22.07
CA SER A 30 3.55 -0.15 21.84
C SER A 30 3.70 0.45 20.44
N GLU A 31 4.88 0.30 19.84
CA GLU A 31 5.19 0.76 18.48
C GLU A 31 4.40 -0.01 17.41
N ASP A 32 4.03 -1.26 17.68
CA ASP A 32 3.31 -2.13 16.74
C ASP A 32 1.78 -2.04 16.92
N ALA A 33 1.34 -1.42 18.02
CA ALA A 33 -0.08 -1.29 18.36
C ALA A 33 -0.92 -0.65 17.22
N PRO A 34 -0.45 0.38 16.49
CA PRO A 34 -1.20 0.92 15.36
C PRO A 34 -1.46 -0.11 14.25
N LEU A 35 -0.47 -0.96 13.92
CA LEU A 35 -0.60 -2.02 12.93
C LEU A 35 -1.63 -3.06 13.37
N MET A 36 -1.54 -3.51 14.61
CA MET A 36 -2.47 -4.46 15.22
C MET A 36 -3.90 -3.91 15.25
N HIS A 37 -4.09 -2.69 15.76
CA HIS A 37 -5.41 -2.07 15.85
C HIS A 37 -6.04 -1.89 14.47
N TRP A 38 -5.26 -1.42 13.48
CA TRP A 38 -5.76 -1.23 12.13
C TRP A 38 -6.21 -2.56 11.51
N ALA A 39 -5.39 -3.61 11.63
CA ALA A 39 -5.71 -4.93 11.11
C ALA A 39 -6.95 -5.54 11.77
N MET A 40 -7.12 -5.32 13.08
CA MET A 40 -8.32 -5.77 13.81
C MET A 40 -9.58 -5.05 13.34
N TRP A 41 -9.56 -3.72 13.23
CA TRP A 41 -10.72 -2.95 12.76
C TRP A 41 -11.11 -3.34 11.33
N ASP A 42 -10.13 -3.43 10.42
CA ASP A 42 -10.36 -3.83 9.03
C ASP A 42 -10.95 -5.26 8.94
N SER A 43 -10.34 -6.22 9.66
CA SER A 43 -10.79 -7.61 9.65
C SER A 43 -12.19 -7.78 10.24
N MET A 44 -12.48 -7.13 11.36
CA MET A 44 -13.80 -7.20 12.01
C MET A 44 -14.88 -6.50 11.19
N PHE A 45 -14.56 -5.38 10.54
CA PHE A 45 -15.48 -4.70 9.62
C PHE A 45 -15.81 -5.57 8.40
N LYS A 46 -14.80 -6.18 7.77
CA LYS A 46 -14.97 -7.11 6.66
C LYS A 46 -15.77 -8.34 7.07
N ALA A 47 -15.51 -8.90 8.26
CA ALA A 47 -16.22 -10.08 8.77
C ALA A 47 -17.69 -9.74 9.00
N GLN A 48 -17.98 -8.60 9.62
CA GLN A 48 -19.33 -8.09 9.81
C GLN A 48 -20.08 -7.96 8.46
N ASN A 49 -19.43 -7.42 7.43
CA ASN A 49 -20.04 -7.29 6.09
C ASN A 49 -20.27 -8.65 5.42
N ALA A 50 -19.36 -9.60 5.62
CA ALA A 50 -19.53 -10.97 5.12
C ALA A 50 -20.70 -11.68 5.83
N PHE A 51 -20.85 -11.49 7.15
CA PHE A 51 -22.02 -11.96 7.92
C PHE A 51 -23.32 -11.36 7.38
N GLU A 52 -23.41 -10.05 7.20
CA GLU A 52 -24.62 -9.41 6.67
C GLU A 52 -24.92 -9.88 5.24
N GLY A 53 -23.88 -10.02 4.42
CA GLY A 53 -23.99 -10.62 3.10
C GLY A 53 -24.56 -12.03 3.18
N MET A 54 -24.06 -12.87 4.08
CA MET A 54 -24.55 -14.24 4.24
C MET A 54 -26.02 -14.24 4.71
N VAL A 55 -26.37 -13.44 5.72
CA VAL A 55 -27.73 -13.35 6.29
C VAL A 55 -28.74 -12.83 5.27
N SER A 56 -28.39 -11.78 4.51
CA SER A 56 -29.27 -11.17 3.50
C SER A 56 -29.57 -12.08 2.30
N ASN A 57 -28.77 -13.13 2.09
CA ASN A 57 -28.92 -14.05 0.97
C ASN A 57 -29.60 -15.37 1.35
N PHE A 58 -30.14 -15.48 2.57
CA PHE A 58 -30.94 -16.64 2.95
C PHE A 58 -32.27 -16.68 2.18
N PRO A 59 -32.69 -17.87 1.69
CA PRO A 59 -33.94 -18.00 0.95
C PRO A 59 -35.19 -17.59 1.74
N SER A 60 -35.17 -17.80 3.07
CA SER A 60 -36.28 -17.45 3.95
C SER A 60 -36.03 -16.12 4.66
N LYS A 61 -36.89 -15.13 4.40
CA LYS A 61 -36.85 -13.81 5.07
C LYS A 61 -37.03 -13.90 6.59
N PHE A 62 -37.81 -14.88 7.06
CA PHE A 62 -37.99 -15.14 8.49
C PHE A 62 -36.67 -15.59 9.13
N VAL A 63 -35.99 -16.57 8.52
CA VAL A 63 -34.70 -17.08 9.00
C VAL A 63 -33.64 -15.98 8.94
N SER A 64 -33.60 -15.19 7.86
CA SER A 64 -32.71 -14.04 7.74
C SER A 64 -32.91 -13.02 8.86
N THR A 65 -34.16 -12.66 9.17
CA THR A 65 -34.48 -11.69 10.24
C THR A 65 -34.10 -12.23 11.62
N LEU A 66 -34.36 -13.51 11.88
CA LEU A 66 -33.98 -14.17 13.12
C LEU A 66 -32.46 -14.19 13.29
N LEU A 67 -31.71 -14.63 12.26
CA LEU A 67 -30.25 -14.64 12.27
C LEU A 67 -29.67 -13.25 12.49
N ARG A 68 -30.20 -12.23 11.79
CA ARG A 68 -29.75 -10.84 11.94
C ARG A 68 -29.90 -10.37 13.39
N ARG A 69 -31.03 -10.66 14.03
CA ARG A 69 -31.29 -10.26 15.42
C ARG A 69 -30.44 -11.02 16.44
N THR A 70 -30.06 -12.27 16.14
CA THR A 70 -29.18 -13.08 16.98
C THR A 70 -27.71 -12.66 16.84
N ILE A 71 -27.23 -12.42 15.63
CA ILE A 71 -25.81 -12.09 15.36
C ILE A 71 -25.53 -10.62 15.66
N PHE A 72 -26.47 -9.73 15.34
CA PHE A 72 -26.34 -8.27 15.50
C PHE A 72 -27.46 -7.70 16.38
N PRO A 73 -27.55 -8.10 17.67
CA PRO A 73 -28.63 -7.66 18.56
C PRO A 73 -28.63 -6.15 18.79
N LEU A 74 -27.44 -5.53 18.80
CA LEU A 74 -27.24 -4.08 18.95
C LEU A 74 -26.91 -3.39 17.61
N GLY A 75 -27.10 -4.09 16.48
CA GLY A 75 -26.70 -3.60 15.17
C GLY A 75 -25.23 -3.87 14.84
N ARG A 76 -24.63 -2.96 14.07
CA ARG A 76 -23.29 -3.11 13.48
C ARG A 76 -22.27 -2.27 14.24
N PRO A 77 -21.51 -2.86 15.19
CA PRO A 77 -20.57 -2.09 16.00
C PRO A 77 -19.28 -1.75 15.28
N TYR A 78 -18.92 -2.45 14.19
CA TYR A 78 -17.66 -2.22 13.48
C TYR A 78 -17.82 -1.23 12.33
N GLU A 79 -16.88 -0.30 12.26
CA GLU A 79 -16.68 0.68 11.20
C GLU A 79 -15.32 0.50 10.54
N VAL A 80 -15.08 1.20 9.43
CA VAL A 80 -13.75 1.20 8.78
C VAL A 80 -12.71 1.80 9.71
N PRO A 81 -11.42 1.39 9.62
CA PRO A 81 -10.36 2.01 10.40
C PRO A 81 -10.31 3.52 10.16
N SER A 82 -10.21 4.30 11.24
CA SER A 82 -10.15 5.77 11.15
C SER A 82 -8.94 6.27 10.35
N ASP A 83 -9.08 7.40 9.67
CA ASP A 83 -7.98 8.03 8.93
C ASP A 83 -6.77 8.36 9.83
N ARG A 84 -7.02 8.72 11.09
CA ARG A 84 -5.94 8.95 12.07
C ARG A 84 -5.10 7.69 12.28
N LEU A 85 -5.76 6.55 12.46
CA LEU A 85 -5.08 5.26 12.62
C LEU A 85 -4.40 4.84 11.31
N GLY A 86 -5.04 5.05 10.17
CA GLY A 86 -4.44 4.83 8.85
C GLY A 86 -3.17 5.64 8.64
N GLY A 87 -3.15 6.92 9.03
CA GLY A 87 -1.97 7.78 8.98
C GLY A 87 -0.84 7.30 9.89
N GLN A 88 -1.16 6.80 11.10
CA GLN A 88 -0.17 6.20 11.99
C GLN A 88 0.49 4.96 11.36
N VAL A 89 -0.31 4.08 10.76
CA VAL A 89 0.19 2.89 10.06
C VAL A 89 1.04 3.29 8.85
N ALA A 90 0.57 4.22 8.03
CA ALA A 90 1.30 4.69 6.85
C ALA A 90 2.69 5.24 7.25
N ASN A 91 2.76 6.06 8.29
CA ASN A 91 4.02 6.61 8.80
C ASN A 91 4.99 5.52 9.25
N LEU A 92 4.51 4.44 9.89
CA LEU A 92 5.36 3.31 10.27
C LEU A 92 5.94 2.56 9.06
N LEU A 93 5.18 2.46 7.97
CA LEU A 93 5.59 1.73 6.77
C LEU A 93 6.56 2.51 5.88
N ILE A 94 6.40 3.82 5.80
CA ILE A 94 7.21 4.72 4.95
C ILE A 94 8.41 5.33 5.66
N ALA A 95 8.68 4.94 6.92
CA ALA A 95 9.81 5.42 7.67
C ALA A 95 10.59 4.23 8.28
N PRO A 96 11.93 4.31 8.35
CA PRO A 96 12.74 3.39 9.13
C PRO A 96 12.26 3.36 10.58
N SER A 97 11.84 2.20 11.05
CA SER A 97 11.34 2.01 12.40
C SER A 97 11.53 0.57 12.83
N ALA A 98 11.70 0.34 14.13
CA ALA A 98 11.83 -1.02 14.65
C ALA A 98 10.56 -1.86 14.37
N ALA A 99 9.39 -1.22 14.31
CA ALA A 99 8.14 -1.84 13.88
C ALA A 99 8.21 -2.38 12.44
N ARG A 100 8.77 -1.59 11.52
CA ARG A 100 9.00 -2.00 10.13
C ARG A 100 10.01 -3.14 10.04
N ASP A 101 11.11 -3.06 10.79
CA ASP A 101 12.14 -4.10 10.82
C ASP A 101 11.58 -5.44 11.34
N ARG A 102 10.72 -5.40 12.37
CA ARG A 102 9.99 -6.58 12.86
C ARG A 102 8.97 -7.09 11.83
N LEU A 103 8.28 -6.19 11.13
CA LEU A 103 7.30 -6.55 10.12
C LEU A 103 7.94 -7.26 8.92
N THR A 104 9.15 -6.87 8.55
CA THR A 104 9.91 -7.43 7.44
C THR A 104 10.91 -8.50 7.87
N ALA A 105 10.94 -8.87 9.16
CA ALA A 105 11.84 -9.88 9.68
C ALA A 105 11.66 -11.22 8.94
N GLY A 106 12.76 -11.78 8.44
CA GLY A 106 12.77 -13.02 7.67
C GLY A 106 12.39 -12.87 6.19
N MET A 107 12.08 -11.66 5.72
CA MET A 107 11.91 -11.38 4.30
C MET A 107 13.27 -11.18 3.61
N TYR A 108 13.35 -11.54 2.33
CA TYR A 108 14.51 -11.23 1.49
C TYR A 108 14.51 -9.74 1.15
N LEU A 109 15.47 -8.99 1.70
CA LEU A 109 15.67 -7.55 1.48
C LEU A 109 17.08 -7.31 0.94
N PRO A 110 17.29 -7.44 -0.38
CA PRO A 110 18.60 -7.25 -0.97
C PRO A 110 19.04 -5.79 -0.91
N ARG A 111 20.36 -5.58 -0.88
CA ARG A 111 20.99 -4.25 -0.98
C ARG A 111 21.60 -4.07 -2.37
N ASP A 112 20.81 -4.35 -3.39
CA ASP A 112 21.19 -4.24 -4.81
C ASP A 112 20.22 -3.28 -5.52
N GLU A 113 20.76 -2.38 -6.31
CA GLU A 113 20.01 -1.42 -7.12
C GLU A 113 19.38 -2.05 -8.36
N HIS A 114 19.91 -3.18 -8.80
CA HIS A 114 19.38 -3.92 -9.95
C HIS A 114 18.27 -4.89 -9.55
N ASP A 115 18.08 -5.11 -8.25
CA ASP A 115 16.97 -5.90 -7.73
C ASP A 115 15.74 -5.00 -7.51
N PRO A 116 14.55 -5.35 -8.04
CA PRO A 116 13.36 -4.51 -7.94
C PRO A 116 12.84 -4.36 -6.50
N VAL A 117 13.15 -5.28 -5.60
CA VAL A 117 12.83 -5.16 -4.16
C VAL A 117 13.91 -4.34 -3.46
N GLY A 118 15.18 -4.55 -3.81
CA GLY A 118 16.32 -3.85 -3.20
C GLY A 118 16.34 -2.35 -3.50
N VAL A 119 16.01 -1.97 -4.73
CA VAL A 119 15.97 -0.55 -5.15
C VAL A 119 14.94 0.27 -4.35
N VAL A 120 13.83 -0.34 -3.92
CA VAL A 120 12.81 0.33 -3.09
C VAL A 120 13.39 0.74 -1.73
N GLU A 121 14.16 -0.13 -1.08
CA GLU A 121 14.79 0.19 0.20
C GLU A 121 15.86 1.28 0.06
N LEU A 122 16.67 1.17 -0.99
CA LEU A 122 17.71 2.16 -1.29
C LEU A 122 17.10 3.53 -1.62
N ALA A 123 15.99 3.57 -2.36
CA ALA A 123 15.25 4.78 -2.68
C ALA A 123 14.66 5.42 -1.42
N LEU A 124 14.10 4.63 -0.50
CA LEU A 124 13.59 5.12 0.79
C LEU A 124 14.70 5.82 1.59
N GLU A 125 15.84 5.15 1.77
CA GLU A 125 16.98 5.72 2.51
C GLU A 125 17.54 6.98 1.85
N ALA A 126 17.67 6.98 0.52
CA ALA A 126 18.16 8.14 -0.23
C ALA A 126 17.19 9.33 -0.11
N THR A 127 15.88 9.08 -0.19
CA THR A 127 14.85 10.11 -0.06
C THR A 127 14.87 10.75 1.32
N ILE A 128 15.01 9.95 2.39
CA ILE A 128 15.10 10.46 3.77
C ILE A 128 16.37 11.31 3.95
N LYS A 129 17.51 10.86 3.42
CA LYS A 129 18.76 11.65 3.45
C LYS A 129 18.62 12.98 2.69
N ALA A 130 17.85 13.01 1.62
CA ALA A 130 17.60 14.21 0.82
C ALA A 130 16.50 15.13 1.37
N GLU A 131 15.69 14.69 2.33
CA GLU A 131 14.51 15.44 2.82
C GLU A 131 14.87 16.81 3.37
N GLY A 132 15.95 16.90 4.15
CA GLY A 132 16.45 18.16 4.69
C GLY A 132 16.87 19.14 3.60
N VAL A 133 17.49 18.64 2.52
CA VAL A 133 17.89 19.45 1.36
C VAL A 133 16.66 19.93 0.60
N ALA A 134 15.71 19.04 0.32
CA ALA A 134 14.45 19.40 -0.33
C ALA A 134 13.64 20.43 0.48
N ALA A 135 13.70 20.37 1.83
CA ALA A 135 13.09 21.37 2.69
C ALA A 135 13.76 22.76 2.56
N LYS A 136 15.09 22.83 2.47
CA LYS A 136 15.82 24.09 2.22
C LYS A 136 15.41 24.73 0.90
N ILE A 137 15.34 23.93 -0.17
CA ILE A 137 14.91 24.40 -1.50
C ILE A 137 13.47 24.92 -1.45
N ARG A 138 12.54 24.15 -0.85
CA ARG A 138 11.14 24.58 -0.68
C ARG A 138 11.02 25.89 0.11
N ALA A 139 11.81 26.05 1.16
CA ALA A 139 11.83 27.29 1.95
C ALA A 139 12.35 28.48 1.12
N ALA A 140 13.42 28.31 0.36
CA ALA A 140 13.97 29.35 -0.51
C ALA A 140 13.02 29.72 -1.67
N GLN A 141 12.32 28.74 -2.23
CA GLN A 141 11.27 28.97 -3.22
C GLN A 141 10.10 29.77 -2.63
N LYS A 142 9.65 29.41 -1.42
CA LYS A 142 8.60 30.16 -0.70
C LYS A 142 9.02 31.59 -0.37
N ALA A 143 10.31 31.81 -0.11
CA ALA A 143 10.89 33.13 0.11
C ALA A 143 11.06 33.95 -1.19
N GLY A 144 10.77 33.37 -2.37
CA GLY A 144 10.93 34.02 -3.67
C GLY A 144 12.37 34.11 -4.16
N THR A 145 13.31 33.42 -3.51
CA THR A 145 14.73 33.39 -3.91
C THR A 145 14.97 32.48 -5.13
N LEU A 146 14.13 31.46 -5.30
CA LEU A 146 14.21 30.50 -6.41
C LEU A 146 12.93 30.57 -7.24
N SER A 147 13.05 30.47 -8.56
CA SER A 147 11.91 30.48 -9.48
C SER A 147 12.17 29.55 -10.66
N GLY A 148 11.26 28.61 -10.91
CA GLY A 148 11.42 27.66 -12.01
C GLY A 148 10.18 26.82 -12.22
N ASN A 149 10.05 26.27 -13.42
CA ASN A 149 8.90 25.43 -13.77
C ASN A 149 9.25 23.93 -13.68
N SER A 150 10.54 23.59 -13.76
CA SER A 150 11.03 22.23 -13.57
C SER A 150 11.84 22.08 -12.28
N LEU A 151 11.85 20.85 -11.74
CA LEU A 151 12.63 20.49 -10.57
C LEU A 151 14.13 20.74 -10.77
N GLN A 152 14.64 20.38 -11.96
CA GLN A 152 16.05 20.53 -12.33
C GLN A 152 16.46 22.01 -12.41
N GLU A 153 15.61 22.88 -12.95
CA GLU A 153 15.85 24.34 -12.95
C GLU A 153 15.98 24.87 -11.52
N ILE A 154 15.04 24.51 -10.64
CA ILE A 154 15.01 24.98 -9.26
C ILE A 154 16.26 24.51 -8.50
N GLU A 155 16.67 23.26 -8.67
CA GLU A 155 17.88 22.71 -8.02
C GLU A 155 19.16 23.35 -8.55
N SER A 156 19.25 23.61 -9.86
CA SER A 156 20.41 24.29 -10.45
C SER A 156 20.53 25.73 -9.94
N GLN A 157 19.42 26.44 -9.81
CA GLN A 157 19.37 27.76 -9.19
C GLN A 157 19.74 27.69 -7.70
N ALA A 158 19.24 26.69 -6.97
CA ALA A 158 19.56 26.51 -5.55
C ALA A 158 21.07 26.36 -5.32
N LEU A 159 21.77 25.62 -6.18
CA LEU A 159 23.23 25.55 -6.15
C LEU A 159 23.88 26.88 -6.50
N ALA A 160 23.44 27.53 -7.59
CA ALA A 160 24.01 28.79 -8.06
C ALA A 160 23.86 29.94 -7.04
N HIS A 161 22.74 29.96 -6.32
CA HIS A 161 22.47 30.91 -5.24
C HIS A 161 23.06 30.50 -3.88
N GLY A 162 23.75 29.35 -3.80
CA GLY A 162 24.36 28.85 -2.57
C GLY A 162 23.35 28.43 -1.48
N VAL A 163 22.09 28.16 -1.86
CA VAL A 163 21.06 27.63 -0.95
C VAL A 163 21.40 26.20 -0.53
N ILE A 164 22.03 25.45 -1.44
CA ILE A 164 22.53 24.10 -1.22
C ILE A 164 23.99 23.98 -1.70
N THR A 165 24.69 23.00 -1.17
CA THR A 165 26.06 22.64 -1.58
C THR A 165 26.10 21.62 -2.72
N ALA A 166 27.26 21.40 -3.31
CA ALA A 166 27.46 20.36 -4.33
C ALA A 166 27.23 18.94 -3.76
N GLU A 167 27.56 18.71 -2.48
CA GLU A 167 27.30 17.43 -1.79
C GLU A 167 25.79 17.21 -1.63
N GLU A 168 25.06 18.24 -1.23
CA GLU A 168 23.60 18.20 -1.08
C GLU A 168 22.88 18.00 -2.42
N GLN A 169 23.40 18.61 -3.50
CA GLN A 169 22.90 18.37 -4.85
C GLN A 169 23.11 16.91 -5.27
N ALA A 170 24.25 16.32 -4.95
CA ALA A 170 24.52 14.91 -5.23
C ALA A 170 23.55 13.97 -4.48
N LEU A 171 23.16 14.32 -3.24
CA LEU A 171 22.15 13.57 -2.48
C LEU A 171 20.77 13.59 -3.17
N LEU A 172 20.33 14.76 -3.65
CA LEU A 172 19.08 14.90 -4.41
C LEU A 172 19.12 14.12 -5.71
N ALA A 173 20.20 14.25 -6.49
CA ALA A 173 20.38 13.52 -7.74
C ALA A 173 20.32 12.00 -7.52
N ARG A 174 20.94 11.52 -6.43
CA ARG A 174 20.89 10.11 -6.05
C ARG A 174 19.48 9.64 -5.69
N ALA A 175 18.76 10.41 -4.86
CA ALA A 175 17.38 10.11 -4.49
C ALA A 175 16.47 10.07 -5.72
N HIS A 176 16.62 11.03 -6.64
CA HIS A 176 15.87 11.09 -7.89
C HIS A 176 16.14 9.90 -8.81
N ALA A 177 17.41 9.51 -8.99
CA ALA A 177 17.77 8.37 -9.80
C ALA A 177 17.12 7.08 -9.29
N LEU A 178 17.25 6.80 -7.99
CA LEU A 178 16.65 5.60 -7.38
C LEU A 178 15.12 5.64 -7.41
N THR A 179 14.52 6.80 -7.14
CA THR A 179 13.06 6.96 -7.18
C THR A 179 12.52 6.79 -8.60
N ALA A 180 13.24 7.27 -9.61
CA ALA A 180 12.87 7.08 -11.01
C ALA A 180 12.87 5.60 -11.40
N GLU A 181 13.85 4.82 -10.95
CA GLU A 181 13.87 3.37 -11.17
C GLU A 181 12.71 2.66 -10.45
N VAL A 182 12.36 3.06 -9.22
CA VAL A 182 11.20 2.49 -8.50
C VAL A 182 9.86 2.82 -9.19
N ILE A 183 9.71 4.03 -9.72
CA ILE A 183 8.48 4.50 -10.37
C ILE A 183 8.31 3.89 -11.77
N LYS A 184 9.42 3.49 -12.40
CA LYS A 184 9.41 2.92 -13.75
C LYS A 184 8.53 1.67 -13.77
N VAL A 185 7.39 1.78 -14.45
CA VAL A 185 6.53 0.65 -14.76
C VAL A 185 7.08 -0.03 -16.01
N ASP A 186 6.97 -1.36 -16.08
CA ASP A 186 7.23 -2.10 -17.31
C ASP A 186 6.43 -1.47 -18.46
N ASP A 187 7.14 -0.90 -19.44
CA ASP A 187 6.54 -0.39 -20.66
C ASP A 187 6.20 -1.58 -21.55
N PHE A 188 4.94 -1.99 -21.50
CA PHE A 188 4.46 -3.08 -22.34
C PHE A 188 4.14 -2.55 -23.73
N PRO A 189 4.63 -3.22 -24.80
CA PRO A 189 4.19 -2.94 -26.15
C PRO A 189 2.66 -2.98 -26.25
N PHE A 190 2.08 -2.08 -27.05
CA PHE A 190 0.63 -1.96 -27.21
C PHE A 190 -0.06 -3.26 -27.68
N ASP A 191 0.71 -4.17 -28.27
CA ASP A 191 0.27 -5.48 -28.78
C ASP A 191 0.48 -6.64 -27.79
N LEU A 192 0.93 -6.39 -26.55
CA LEU A 192 1.09 -7.44 -25.54
C LEU A 192 -0.26 -8.14 -25.26
N GLY A 193 -0.32 -9.44 -25.57
CA GLY A 193 -1.53 -10.26 -25.39
C GLY A 193 -2.54 -10.19 -26.54
N MET A 194 -2.29 -9.38 -27.57
CA MET A 194 -3.08 -9.34 -28.79
C MET A 194 -2.63 -10.48 -29.72
N GLN A 195 -2.98 -11.74 -29.40
CA GLN A 195 -2.98 -12.78 -30.43
C GLN A 195 -3.99 -12.35 -31.49
N ARG A 196 -3.51 -11.89 -32.65
CA ARG A 196 -4.34 -11.73 -33.84
C ARG A 196 -5.00 -13.09 -34.08
N SER A 197 -6.28 -13.19 -33.76
CA SER A 197 -7.08 -14.34 -34.18
C SER A 197 -7.05 -14.33 -35.70
N GLU A 198 -6.22 -15.20 -36.29
CA GLU A 198 -6.30 -15.43 -37.73
C GLU A 198 -7.74 -15.88 -38.04
N PRO A 199 -8.45 -15.20 -38.95
CA PRO A 199 -9.79 -15.59 -39.30
C PRO A 199 -9.73 -17.02 -39.86
N LYS A 200 -10.37 -17.95 -39.14
CA LYS A 200 -10.49 -19.34 -39.54
C LYS A 200 -11.10 -19.37 -40.95
N PRO A 201 -10.47 -19.97 -41.96
CA PRO A 201 -10.98 -19.93 -43.33
C PRO A 201 -12.39 -20.52 -43.36
N ALA A 202 -13.34 -19.75 -43.89
CA ALA A 202 -14.72 -20.19 -44.05
C ALA A 202 -14.75 -21.36 -45.04
N VAL A 203 -14.99 -22.56 -44.53
CA VAL A 203 -15.23 -23.74 -45.37
C VAL A 203 -16.63 -23.59 -45.95
N HIS A 204 -16.72 -23.04 -47.17
CA HIS A 204 -17.94 -23.11 -47.95
C HIS A 204 -18.22 -24.58 -48.30
N ARG A 205 -19.18 -25.20 -47.61
CA ARG A 205 -19.77 -26.46 -48.08
C ARG A 205 -20.59 -26.15 -49.32
N ALA A 206 -20.07 -26.55 -50.49
CA ALA A 206 -20.86 -26.61 -51.70
C ALA A 206 -22.00 -27.59 -51.50
N ALA A 207 -23.21 -27.16 -51.84
CA ALA A 207 -24.41 -27.99 -51.84
C ALA A 207 -24.26 -29.11 -52.89
N ALA A 208 -24.63 -30.32 -52.50
CA ALA A 208 -24.90 -31.45 -53.37
C ALA A 208 -26.30 -31.96 -53.04
#